data_AF-A0A520FAE8-F1
#
_entry.id   AF-A0A520FAE8-F1
#
_cell.length_a   1.000
_cell.length_b   1.000
_cell.length_c   1.000
_cell.angle_alpha   90.00
_cell.angle_beta   90.00
_cell.angle_gamma   90.00
#
_symmetry.space_group_name_H-M   'P 1'
#
loop_
_entity.id
_entity.type
_entity.pdbx_description
1 polymer ?
#
loop_
_entity_poly.entity_id
_entity_poly.type
_entity_poly.pdbx_seq_one_letter_code
_entity_poly.pdbx_strand_id
1 'polypeptide(L)'
;MSAPTSGGYQPQAPKPESPKPLQSPRFDVARLRFISIIGATTALLLSAVTYVWAFAKGVDFVRLLFVEGLSSDPALVKLFESIDSILIATVLLIVGFGLWELFVHDLDLPQSLTTTSFGQLKRQTAGTLFLVLVVRFLEVSITRPQPDELIAQSISTALVGGLLIVFSTWPRTP
;
A
#
# COMPACT_ATOMS: atom_id res chain seq x y z
N MET A 1 -78.02 31.59 37.53
CA MET A 1 -76.80 32.06 36.83
C MET A 1 -75.66 31.97 37.83
N SER A 2 -74.55 31.25 37.64
CA SER A 2 -73.86 30.79 36.43
C SER A 2 -72.93 29.62 36.80
N ALA A 3 -72.77 28.68 35.87
CA ALA A 3 -71.99 27.43 35.99
C ALA A 3 -70.46 27.64 36.15
N PRO A 4 -69.70 26.64 36.66
CA PRO A 4 -68.25 26.67 36.66
C PRO A 4 -67.72 26.39 35.25
N THR A 5 -66.84 27.26 34.76
CA THR A 5 -66.20 27.13 33.45
C THR A 5 -65.17 26.01 33.46
N SER A 6 -65.47 24.95 32.71
CA SER A 6 -64.57 23.86 32.35
C SER A 6 -63.48 24.35 31.39
N GLY A 7 -62.29 24.64 31.91
CA GLY A 7 -61.10 24.94 31.10
C GLY A 7 -60.56 23.65 30.45
N GLY A 8 -60.75 23.53 29.15
CA GLY A 8 -60.46 22.33 28.36
C GLY A 8 -58.98 21.92 28.29
N TYR A 9 -58.77 20.61 28.16
CA TYR A 9 -57.52 20.02 27.70
C TYR A 9 -57.20 20.56 26.30
N GLN A 10 -56.10 21.31 26.17
CA GLN A 10 -55.47 21.60 24.89
C GLN A 10 -54.50 20.44 24.57
N PRO A 11 -54.67 19.70 23.46
CA PRO A 11 -53.68 18.72 23.04
C PRO A 11 -52.37 19.44 22.72
N GLN A 12 -51.37 19.32 23.60
CA GLN A 12 -50.03 19.81 23.34
C GLN A 12 -49.48 19.03 22.13
N ALA A 13 -49.29 19.68 20.99
CA ALA A 13 -48.62 19.08 19.85
C ALA A 13 -47.24 18.54 20.31
N PRO A 14 -46.82 17.32 19.91
CA PRO A 14 -45.52 16.79 20.28
C PRO A 14 -44.44 17.79 19.90
N LYS A 15 -43.74 18.30 20.91
CA LYS A 15 -42.60 19.21 20.73
C LYS A 15 -41.63 18.51 19.76
N PRO A 16 -41.22 19.15 18.65
CA PRO A 16 -40.29 18.51 17.73
C PRO A 16 -39.03 18.16 18.51
N GLU A 17 -38.83 16.87 18.76
CA GLU A 17 -37.61 16.36 19.37
C GLU A 17 -36.47 16.78 18.44
N SER A 18 -35.63 17.68 18.95
CA SER A 18 -34.45 18.12 18.24
C SER A 18 -33.63 16.89 17.87
N PRO A 19 -33.18 16.72 16.61
CA PRO A 19 -32.47 15.53 16.20
C PRO A 19 -31.29 15.31 17.13
N LYS A 20 -31.35 14.22 17.91
CA LYS A 20 -30.27 13.82 18.81
C LYS A 20 -29.02 13.70 17.93
N PRO A 21 -27.96 14.48 18.16
CA PRO A 21 -26.80 14.43 17.29
C PRO A 21 -26.27 13.01 17.34
N LEU A 22 -26.29 12.34 16.19
CA LEU A 22 -25.73 11.01 16.01
C LEU A 22 -24.27 11.13 16.42
N GLN A 23 -23.94 10.62 17.60
CA GLN A 23 -22.57 10.53 18.08
C GLN A 23 -21.86 9.56 17.15
N SER A 24 -21.24 10.11 16.09
CA SER A 24 -20.32 9.35 15.26
C SER A 24 -19.23 8.83 16.18
N PRO A 25 -18.86 7.53 16.09
CA PRO A 25 -17.75 7.00 16.85
C PRO A 25 -16.51 7.78 16.42
N ARG A 26 -16.08 8.71 17.27
CA ARG A 26 -14.86 9.48 17.11
C ARG A 26 -13.72 8.51 17.35
N PHE A 27 -13.43 7.67 16.37
CA PHE A 27 -12.17 6.96 16.31
C PHE A 27 -11.08 8.01 16.52
N ASP A 28 -10.19 7.71 17.46
CA ASP A 28 -9.20 8.60 18.02
C ASP A 28 -8.18 8.94 16.92
N VAL A 29 -8.52 9.90 16.04
CA VAL A 29 -7.76 10.27 14.83
C VAL A 29 -6.30 10.61 15.15
N ALA A 30 -6.03 11.08 16.37
CA ALA A 30 -4.69 11.31 16.88
C ALA A 30 -3.85 10.02 16.99
N ARG A 31 -4.47 8.89 17.35
CA ARG A 31 -3.82 7.58 17.49
C ARG A 31 -3.45 7.01 16.13
N LEU A 32 -4.32 7.13 15.13
CA LEU A 32 -4.03 6.74 13.74
C LEU A 32 -2.93 7.59 13.14
N ARG A 33 -2.91 8.89 13.43
CA ARG A 33 -1.84 9.80 13.00
C ARG A 33 -0.48 9.38 13.58
N PHE A 34 -0.42 9.05 14.86
CA PHE A 34 0.83 8.63 15.51
C PHE A 34 1.38 7.31 14.91
N ILE A 35 0.51 6.34 14.68
CA ILE A 35 0.88 5.06 14.05
C ILE A 35 1.41 5.29 12.62
N SER A 36 0.78 6.19 11.85
CA SER A 36 1.25 6.51 10.50
C SER A 36 2.61 7.20 10.47
N ILE A 37 2.88 8.13 11.40
CA ILE A 37 4.19 8.82 11.47
C ILE A 37 5.32 7.81 11.65
N ILE A 38 5.15 6.85 12.55
CA ILE A 38 6.14 5.80 12.80
C ILE A 38 6.31 4.92 11.56
N GLY A 39 5.20 4.51 10.94
CA GLY A 39 5.21 3.70 9.72
C GLY A 39 5.89 4.41 8.54
N ALA A 40 5.53 5.67 8.27
CA ALA A 40 6.10 6.49 7.21
C ALA A 40 7.61 6.71 7.43
N THR A 41 8.01 7.09 8.64
CA THR A 41 9.43 7.32 8.97
C THR A 41 10.25 6.04 8.80
N THR A 42 9.71 4.90 9.24
CA THR A 42 10.37 3.59 9.06
C THR A 42 10.51 3.23 7.59
N ALA A 43 9.45 3.41 6.79
CA ALA A 43 9.48 3.13 5.36
C ALA A 43 10.49 4.02 4.60
N LEU A 44 10.56 5.31 4.94
CA LEU A 44 11.53 6.24 4.36
C LEU A 44 12.98 5.87 4.74
N LEU A 45 13.23 5.52 6.00
CA LEU A 45 14.55 5.07 6.43
C LEU A 45 14.97 3.76 5.75
N LEU A 46 14.07 2.77 5.69
CA LEU A 46 14.34 1.51 5.00
C LEU A 46 14.59 1.73 3.51
N SER A 47 13.83 2.60 2.86
CA SER A 47 14.04 2.96 1.45
C SER A 47 15.45 3.52 1.24
N ALA A 48 15.88 4.48 2.07
CA ALA A 48 17.21 5.07 1.98
C ALA A 48 18.33 4.03 2.15
N VAL A 49 18.22 3.17 3.17
CA VAL A 49 19.19 2.07 3.40
C VAL A 49 19.23 1.11 2.21
N THR A 50 18.05 0.76 1.67
CA THR A 50 17.95 -0.17 0.54
C THR A 50 18.53 0.43 -0.74
N TYR A 51 18.40 1.74 -0.97
CA TYR A 51 19.06 2.41 -2.09
C TYR A 51 20.58 2.37 -1.99
N VAL A 52 21.13 2.62 -0.80
CA VAL A 52 22.58 2.53 -0.57
C VAL A 52 23.07 1.10 -0.79
N TRP A 53 22.31 0.11 -0.31
CA TRP A 53 22.61 -1.30 -0.51
C TRP A 53 22.55 -1.70 -1.99
N ALA A 54 21.55 -1.24 -2.73
CA ALA A 54 21.43 -1.49 -4.16
C ALA A 54 22.58 -0.84 -4.94
N PHE A 55 22.97 0.37 -4.56
CA PHE A 55 24.12 1.05 -5.16
C PHE A 55 25.42 0.24 -4.96
N ALA A 56 25.64 -0.29 -3.75
CA ALA A 56 26.79 -1.16 -3.48
C ALA A 56 26.82 -2.40 -4.40
N LYS A 57 25.68 -3.08 -4.57
CA LYS A 57 25.56 -4.21 -5.52
C LYS A 57 25.82 -3.81 -6.96
N GLY A 58 25.35 -2.64 -7.37
CA GLY A 58 25.62 -2.10 -8.70
C GLY A 58 27.12 -1.86 -8.95
N VAL A 59 27.83 -1.35 -7.94
CA VAL A 59 29.30 -1.19 -8.01
C VAL A 59 29.99 -2.55 -8.11
N ASP A 60 29.55 -3.54 -7.34
CA ASP A 60 30.10 -4.90 -7.40
C ASP A 60 29.89 -5.54 -8.78
N PHE A 61 28.71 -5.35 -9.39
CA PHE A 61 28.43 -5.78 -10.76
C PHE A 61 29.38 -5.14 -11.77
N VAL A 62 29.58 -3.82 -11.70
CA VAL A 62 30.50 -3.11 -12.59
C VAL A 62 31.93 -3.64 -12.43
N ARG A 63 32.38 -3.89 -11.20
CA ARG A 63 33.70 -4.50 -10.96
C ARG A 63 33.80 -5.90 -11.56
N LEU A 64 32.78 -6.73 -11.39
CA LEU A 64 32.76 -8.09 -11.96
C LEU A 64 32.87 -8.06 -13.50
N LEU A 65 32.14 -7.14 -14.14
CA LEU A 65 32.18 -6.95 -15.58
C LEU A 65 33.58 -6.59 -16.10
N PHE A 66 34.33 -5.77 -15.37
CA PHE A 66 35.69 -5.39 -15.76
C PHE A 66 36.72 -6.52 -15.60
N VAL A 67 36.47 -7.46 -14.69
CA VAL A 67 37.41 -8.57 -14.42
C VAL A 67 37.12 -9.79 -15.29
N GLU A 68 35.85 -10.20 -15.39
CA GLU A 68 35.47 -11.47 -16.04
C GLU A 68 34.75 -11.29 -17.39
N GLY A 69 34.29 -10.07 -17.72
CA GLY A 69 33.55 -9.78 -18.94
C GLY A 69 32.04 -10.08 -18.86
N LEU A 70 31.30 -9.68 -19.90
CA LEU A 70 29.82 -9.73 -19.97
C LEU A 70 29.22 -11.16 -19.97
N SER A 71 30.05 -12.20 -20.04
CA SER A 71 29.62 -13.59 -20.26
C SER A 71 29.55 -14.44 -19.00
N SER A 72 29.84 -13.86 -17.83
CA SER A 72 29.76 -14.58 -16.55
C SER A 72 28.33 -14.57 -16.00
N ASP A 73 27.72 -15.75 -15.86
CA ASP A 73 26.49 -15.98 -15.08
C ASP A 73 26.44 -15.20 -13.75
N PRO A 74 27.51 -15.11 -12.93
CA PRO A 74 27.47 -14.34 -11.69
C PRO A 74 27.29 -12.82 -11.88
N ALA A 75 27.67 -12.25 -13.02
CA ALA A 75 27.45 -10.83 -13.30
C ALA A 75 25.95 -10.54 -13.52
N LEU A 76 25.27 -11.40 -14.28
CA LEU A 76 23.82 -11.29 -14.49
C LEU A 76 23.05 -11.41 -13.17
N VAL A 77 23.45 -12.35 -12.30
CA VAL A 77 22.84 -12.50 -10.98
C VAL A 77 22.97 -11.22 -10.15
N LYS A 78 24.18 -10.63 -10.10
CA LYS A 78 24.41 -9.37 -9.36
C LYS A 78 23.63 -8.19 -9.91
N LEU A 79 23.45 -8.13 -11.23
CA LEU A 79 22.62 -7.12 -11.87
C LEU A 79 21.15 -7.24 -11.44
N PHE A 80 20.56 -8.43 -11.54
CA PHE A 80 19.17 -8.65 -11.10
C PHE A 80 19.00 -8.38 -9.60
N GLU A 81 19.97 -8.79 -8.77
CA GLU A 81 19.97 -8.52 -7.33
C GLU A 81 19.98 -7.01 -7.01
N SER A 82 20.67 -6.21 -7.83
CA SER A 82 20.69 -4.76 -7.74
C SER A 82 19.37 -4.14 -8.21
N ILE A 83 18.80 -4.62 -9.31
CA ILE A 83 17.53 -4.14 -9.87
C ILE A 83 16.39 -4.39 -8.88
N ASP A 84 16.29 -5.60 -8.31
CA ASP A 84 15.29 -5.93 -7.29
C ASP A 84 15.41 -5.01 -6.06
N SER A 85 16.64 -4.76 -5.60
CA SER A 85 16.88 -3.87 -4.47
C SER A 85 16.42 -2.43 -4.75
N ILE A 86 16.66 -1.90 -5.97
CA ILE A 86 16.17 -0.59 -6.41
C ILE A 86 14.64 -0.54 -6.48
N LEU A 87 14.01 -1.61 -6.97
CA LEU A 87 12.55 -1.71 -7.05
C LEU A 87 11.91 -1.67 -5.66
N ILE A 88 12.40 -2.48 -4.72
CA ILE A 88 11.95 -2.45 -3.32
C ILE A 88 12.15 -1.06 -2.70
N ALA A 89 13.33 -0.46 -2.88
CA ALA A 89 13.64 0.86 -2.33
C ALA A 89 12.66 1.92 -2.84
N THR A 90 12.35 1.91 -4.14
CA THR A 90 11.41 2.84 -4.77
C THR A 90 9.98 2.64 -4.26
N VAL A 91 9.55 1.40 -4.09
CA VAL A 91 8.21 1.08 -3.57
C VAL A 91 8.07 1.55 -2.12
N LEU A 92 9.08 1.31 -1.28
CA LEU A 92 9.13 1.81 0.09
C LEU A 92 9.15 3.34 0.13
N LEU A 93 9.80 4.00 -0.83
CA LEU A 93 9.81 5.45 -0.96
C LEU A 93 8.41 6.00 -1.23
N ILE A 94 7.72 5.44 -2.22
CA ILE A 94 6.35 5.86 -2.60
C ILE A 94 5.38 5.59 -1.44
N VAL A 95 5.49 4.46 -0.76
CA VAL A 95 4.66 4.13 0.42
C VAL A 95 4.97 5.08 1.58
N GLY A 96 6.25 5.36 1.85
CA GLY A 96 6.67 6.28 2.90
C GLY A 96 6.13 7.69 2.68
N PHE A 97 6.27 8.23 1.48
CA PHE A 97 5.70 9.54 1.12
C PHE A 97 4.18 9.53 1.14
N GLY A 98 3.53 8.49 0.60
CA GLY A 98 2.07 8.39 0.62
C GLY A 98 1.48 8.33 2.03
N LEU A 99 2.14 7.65 2.97
CA LEU A 99 1.74 7.63 4.38
C LEU A 99 2.02 8.97 5.09
N TRP A 100 3.12 9.63 4.72
CA TRP A 100 3.49 10.94 5.25
C TRP A 100 2.48 12.02 4.83
N GLU A 101 2.14 12.06 3.53
CA GLU A 101 1.15 13.00 2.97
C GLU A 101 -0.25 12.77 3.54
N LEU A 102 -0.68 11.50 3.62
CA LEU A 102 -2.05 11.16 4.02
C LEU A 102 -2.36 11.48 5.49
N PHE A 103 -1.36 11.49 6.38
CA PHE A 103 -1.59 11.56 7.82
C PHE A 103 -0.78 12.62 8.56
N VAL A 104 0.35 13.08 8.02
CA VAL A 104 1.25 14.00 8.73
C VAL A 104 1.06 15.42 8.25
N HIS A 105 1.27 15.66 6.95
CA HIS A 105 1.26 17.00 6.38
C HIS A 105 1.05 16.93 4.87
N ASP A 106 0.19 17.81 4.33
CA ASP A 106 0.14 18.06 2.89
C ASP A 106 1.50 18.62 2.46
N LEU A 107 2.22 17.89 1.59
CA LEU A 107 3.41 18.43 0.95
C LEU A 107 2.96 19.41 -0.14
N ASP A 108 3.44 20.66 -0.10
CA ASP A 108 3.26 21.65 -1.16
C ASP A 108 4.01 21.22 -2.43
N LEU A 109 3.40 20.28 -3.16
CA LEU A 109 3.86 19.83 -4.46
C LEU A 109 3.39 20.83 -5.53
N PRO A 110 4.19 21.10 -6.59
CA PRO A 110 3.81 22.01 -7.66
C PRO A 110 2.49 21.59 -8.31
N GLN A 111 1.71 22.56 -8.81
CA GLN A 111 0.32 22.41 -9.27
C GLN A 111 0.04 21.30 -10.31
N SER A 112 1.08 20.65 -10.88
CA SER A 112 0.93 19.42 -11.68
C SER A 112 0.63 18.15 -10.86
N LEU A 113 0.76 18.17 -9.52
CA LEU A 113 0.45 17.04 -8.62
C LEU A 113 -0.70 17.32 -7.65
N THR A 114 -1.20 18.56 -7.57
CA THR A 114 -2.36 18.93 -6.77
C THR A 114 -3.65 18.48 -7.46
N THR A 115 -4.01 17.19 -7.34
CA THR A 115 -5.36 16.73 -7.69
C THR A 115 -6.20 16.59 -6.43
N THR A 116 -7.08 17.57 -6.26
CA THR A 116 -8.22 17.58 -5.36
C THR A 116 -9.10 16.33 -5.56
N SER A 117 -8.77 15.21 -4.91
CA SER A 117 -9.67 14.10 -4.56
C SER A 117 -8.88 12.91 -4.00
N PHE A 118 -8.84 12.80 -2.67
CA PHE A 118 -8.35 11.63 -1.93
C PHE A 118 -8.99 10.28 -2.36
N GLY A 119 -10.10 10.31 -3.11
CA GLY A 119 -10.81 9.11 -3.60
C GLY A 119 -10.25 8.49 -4.88
N GLN A 120 -9.43 9.22 -5.65
CA GLN A 120 -8.76 8.69 -6.84
C GLN A 120 -7.33 8.20 -6.55
N LEU A 121 -6.61 8.88 -5.65
CA LEU A 121 -5.25 8.50 -5.25
C LEU A 121 -5.20 7.11 -4.59
N LYS A 122 -6.20 6.75 -3.77
CA LYS A 122 -6.33 5.41 -3.17
C LYS A 122 -6.47 4.29 -4.21
N ARG A 123 -7.09 4.56 -5.37
CA ARG A 123 -7.27 3.57 -6.45
C ARG A 123 -6.00 3.43 -7.29
N GLN A 124 -5.26 4.51 -7.47
CA GLN A 124 -4.06 4.54 -8.29
C GLN A 124 -2.85 3.92 -7.57
N THR A 125 -2.67 4.17 -6.27
CA THR A 125 -1.59 3.55 -5.48
C THR A 125 -1.79 2.03 -5.31
N ALA A 126 -3.04 1.56 -5.17
CA ALA A 126 -3.33 0.13 -5.12
C ALA A 126 -3.03 -0.58 -6.45
N GLY A 127 -3.27 0.08 -7.59
CA GLY A 127 -2.95 -0.45 -8.91
C GLY A 127 -1.44 -0.63 -9.13
N THR A 128 -0.62 0.33 -8.70
CA THR A 128 0.83 0.24 -8.78
C THR A 128 1.40 -0.82 -7.84
N LEU A 129 0.87 -0.94 -6.62
CA LEU A 129 1.26 -2.01 -5.69
C LEU A 129 0.95 -3.40 -6.24
N PHE A 130 -0.23 -3.56 -6.86
CA PHE A 130 -0.62 -4.81 -7.52
C PHE A 130 0.32 -5.15 -8.68
N LEU A 131 0.71 -4.18 -9.52
CA LEU A 131 1.67 -4.39 -10.60
C LEU A 131 3.03 -4.87 -10.09
N VAL A 132 3.53 -4.27 -9.00
CA VAL A 132 4.81 -4.66 -8.39
C VAL A 132 4.74 -6.07 -7.82
N LEU A 133 3.62 -6.46 -7.18
CA LEU A 133 3.39 -7.83 -6.70
C LEU A 133 3.41 -8.85 -7.86
N VAL A 134 2.82 -8.51 -9.00
CA VAL A 134 2.79 -9.37 -10.19
C VAL A 134 4.18 -9.56 -10.77
N VAL A 135 5.00 -8.50 -10.87
CA VAL A 135 6.38 -8.60 -11.37
C VAL A 135 7.26 -9.42 -10.42
N ARG A 136 7.14 -9.21 -9.10
CA ARG A 136 7.82 -10.01 -8.06
C ARG A 136 7.53 -11.51 -8.17
N PHE A 137 6.28 -11.85 -8.48
CA PHE A 137 5.86 -13.24 -8.65
C PHE A 137 6.51 -13.89 -9.89
N LEU A 138 6.59 -13.16 -11.01
CA LEU A 138 7.25 -13.63 -12.22
C LEU A 138 8.75 -13.84 -12.01
N GLU A 139 9.41 -12.94 -11.27
CA GLU A 139 10.85 -13.03 -11.00
C GLU A 139 11.20 -14.27 -10.16
N VAL A 140 10.49 -14.51 -9.05
CA VAL A 140 10.65 -15.72 -8.22
C VAL A 140 10.42 -17.01 -9.02
N SER A 141 9.52 -16.97 -10.00
CA SER A 141 9.25 -18.11 -10.86
C SER A 141 10.37 -18.43 -11.84
N ILE A 142 11.30 -17.49 -12.07
CA ILE A 142 12.38 -17.59 -13.07
C ILE A 142 13.75 -17.88 -12.41
N THR A 143 13.96 -17.52 -11.14
CA THR A 143 15.28 -17.57 -10.46
C THR A 143 15.80 -18.96 -10.05
N ARG A 144 15.08 -20.07 -10.26
CA ARG A 144 15.60 -21.41 -9.93
C ARG A 144 16.14 -22.11 -11.18
N PRO A 145 17.43 -22.45 -11.27
CA PRO A 145 17.85 -23.54 -12.14
C PRO A 145 18.62 -24.60 -11.32
N GLN A 146 17.88 -25.56 -10.78
CA GLN A 146 18.38 -26.89 -10.42
C GLN A 146 17.31 -27.88 -10.91
N PRO A 147 17.60 -28.81 -11.84
CA PRO A 147 16.58 -29.55 -12.60
C PRO A 147 15.53 -30.28 -11.76
N ASP A 148 15.89 -30.65 -10.54
CA ASP A 148 15.15 -31.45 -9.58
C ASP A 148 14.38 -30.58 -8.56
N GLU A 149 14.92 -29.42 -8.14
CA GLU A 149 14.18 -28.42 -7.34
C GLU A 149 13.26 -27.52 -8.19
N LEU A 150 13.55 -27.39 -9.50
CA LEU A 150 12.78 -26.61 -10.46
C LEU A 150 11.33 -27.08 -10.57
N ILE A 151 11.13 -28.40 -10.58
CA ILE A 151 9.80 -29.00 -10.69
C ILE A 151 9.03 -28.80 -9.38
N ALA A 152 9.69 -28.94 -8.22
CA ALA A 152 9.07 -28.68 -6.92
C ALA A 152 8.70 -27.20 -6.73
N GLN A 153 9.58 -26.28 -7.13
CA GLN A 153 9.35 -24.84 -7.05
C GLN A 153 8.25 -24.39 -8.01
N SER A 154 8.22 -24.91 -9.24
CA SER A 154 7.18 -24.58 -10.23
C SER A 154 5.81 -25.14 -9.84
N ILE A 155 5.73 -26.35 -9.28
CA ILE A 155 4.49 -26.90 -8.73
C ILE A 155 3.99 -26.03 -7.56
N SER A 156 4.87 -25.65 -6.63
CA SER A 156 4.48 -24.79 -5.49
C SER A 156 3.99 -23.43 -5.96
N THR A 157 4.70 -22.81 -6.91
CA THR A 157 4.37 -21.49 -7.46
C THR A 157 3.07 -21.53 -8.28
N ALA A 158 2.86 -22.58 -9.07
CA ALA A 158 1.61 -22.80 -9.80
C ALA A 158 0.43 -23.04 -8.86
N LEU A 159 0.64 -23.73 -7.74
CA LEU A 159 -0.40 -23.99 -6.75
C LEU A 159 -0.79 -22.69 -6.01
N VAL A 160 0.20 -21.90 -5.58
CA VAL A 160 -0.04 -20.58 -4.96
C VAL A 160 -0.70 -19.63 -5.95
N GLY A 161 -0.22 -19.57 -7.19
CA GLY A 161 -0.78 -18.76 -8.26
C GLY A 161 -2.21 -19.16 -8.61
N GLY A 162 -2.49 -20.46 -8.74
CA GLY A 162 -3.82 -21.00 -8.99
C GLY A 162 -4.78 -20.71 -7.84
N LEU A 163 -4.34 -20.85 -6.59
CA LEU A 163 -5.14 -20.54 -5.41
C LEU A 163 -5.46 -19.04 -5.32
N LEU A 164 -4.50 -18.17 -5.64
CA LEU A 164 -4.70 -16.73 -5.72
C LEU A 164 -5.67 -16.34 -6.84
N ILE A 165 -5.57 -16.98 -8.01
CA ILE A 165 -6.50 -16.75 -9.11
C ILE A 165 -7.90 -17.17 -8.69
N VAL A 166 -8.08 -18.38 -8.15
CA VAL A 166 -9.38 -18.86 -7.67
C VAL A 166 -9.97 -17.90 -6.63
N PHE A 167 -9.18 -17.50 -5.63
CA PHE A 167 -9.63 -16.55 -4.61
C PHE A 167 -9.94 -15.15 -5.18
N SER A 168 -9.15 -14.67 -6.13
CA SER A 168 -9.34 -13.39 -6.81
C SER A 168 -10.55 -13.39 -7.73
N THR A 169 -10.83 -14.53 -8.38
CA THR A 169 -11.95 -14.70 -9.30
C THR A 169 -13.23 -15.10 -8.60
N TRP A 170 -13.17 -15.48 -7.32
CA TRP A 170 -14.37 -15.78 -6.53
C TRP A 170 -15.19 -14.50 -6.42
N PRO A 171 -16.33 -14.41 -7.12
CA PRO A 171 -17.20 -13.26 -6.98
C PRO A 171 -17.65 -13.28 -5.54
N ARG A 172 -17.28 -12.26 -4.77
CA ARG A 172 -17.94 -12.01 -3.49
C ARG A 172 -19.39 -11.68 -3.86
N THR A 173 -20.25 -12.69 -3.80
CA THR A 173 -21.69 -12.48 -3.88
C THR A 173 -22.08 -11.51 -2.76
N PRO A 174 -23.01 -10.59 -3.04
CA PRO A 174 -23.34 -9.44 -2.21
C PRO A 174 -23.80 -9.82 -0.79
#